data_AF-G4YZJ0-F1
#
_entry.id   AF-G4YZJ0-F1
#
_cell.length_a   1.000
_cell.length_b   1.000
_cell.length_c   1.000
_cell.angle_alpha   90.00
_cell.angle_beta   90.00
_cell.angle_gamma   90.00
#
_symmetry.space_group_name_H-M   'P 1'
#
loop_
_entity.id
_entity.type
_entity.pdbx_description
1 polymer ?
#
loop_
_entity_poly.entity_id
_entity_poly.type
_entity_poly.pdbx_seq_one_letter_code
_entity_poly.pdbx_strand_id
1 'polypeptide(L)'
;MISLSNDDLIQPDQVDDHSGLSRSELRAPDGPTEFRLEPGERYGWWVDHEPDKDSHEVATVHGAVNDFRLQILLDTGASVSMISLDLARRLKIKLNRHKQIKVSGLGGNTTYISASTQVKITLGSRVVYVMDIWVANIGEGVDVLLGMNFMFCAGVRLCVREGLLQLPDEEPVLMYGDKVQRRQGMRLPVQAPETLYLRPGEEAVVRIRFGQANPQREVVWAGRGDRWVTKIVYGAKSWPEAVKVVNISSNNLWIVAGTTLAYIVEYGFFPTVGRFVRPGSRAYREWQVMIYENTLSKQGQLREQRRLQSLWDREPPAVEPAKYSWPTKLMLHPDG
;
A
#
# COMPACT_ATOMS: atom_id res chain seq x y z
N MET A 1 -4.30 -12.55 -59.86
CA MET A 1 -3.18 -13.40 -60.30
C MET A 1 -2.33 -12.57 -61.23
N ILE A 2 -1.16 -12.13 -60.76
CA ILE A 2 0.14 -11.97 -61.43
C ILE A 2 1.04 -11.40 -60.33
N SER A 3 2.00 -12.23 -59.95
CA SER A 3 3.04 -12.05 -58.94
C SER A 3 4.32 -11.58 -59.61
N LEU A 4 5.11 -10.72 -58.97
CA LEU A 4 6.57 -10.72 -59.08
C LEU A 4 7.22 -10.28 -57.75
N SER A 5 7.96 -11.23 -57.18
CA SER A 5 9.12 -11.18 -56.26
C SER A 5 10.30 -10.40 -56.87
N ASN A 6 11.39 -9.98 -56.21
CA ASN A 6 11.94 -10.12 -54.85
C ASN A 6 12.99 -9.00 -54.64
N ASP A 7 13.20 -8.63 -53.37
CA ASP A 7 14.43 -8.20 -52.68
C ASP A 7 15.40 -7.15 -53.28
N ASP A 8 15.63 -6.08 -52.51
CA ASP A 8 17.01 -5.69 -52.13
C ASP A 8 17.05 -4.85 -50.84
N LEU A 9 18.14 -5.07 -50.10
CA LEU A 9 18.53 -4.65 -48.74
C LEU A 9 18.15 -3.21 -48.29
N ILE A 10 17.68 -3.10 -47.03
CA ILE A 10 17.71 -1.85 -46.24
C ILE A 10 18.78 -1.98 -45.14
N GLN A 11 19.76 -1.07 -45.16
CA GLN A 11 20.76 -0.87 -44.11
C GLN A 11 20.17 -0.13 -42.89
N PRO A 12 20.73 -0.30 -41.68
CA PRO A 12 20.22 0.38 -40.49
C PRO A 12 20.77 1.81 -40.41
N ASP A 13 19.92 2.80 -40.68
CA ASP A 13 20.23 4.21 -40.42
C ASP A 13 20.10 4.53 -38.91
N GLN A 14 21.25 4.90 -38.36
CA GLN A 14 21.50 6.01 -37.41
C GLN A 14 20.31 6.48 -36.56
N VAL A 15 20.35 6.16 -35.27
CA VAL A 15 19.51 6.79 -34.25
C VAL A 15 20.21 8.08 -33.79
N ASP A 16 19.67 9.22 -34.21
CA ASP A 16 20.06 10.54 -33.74
C ASP A 16 19.73 10.70 -32.24
N ASP A 17 20.76 11.06 -31.49
CA ASP A 17 20.78 11.27 -30.06
C ASP A 17 20.31 12.69 -29.71
N HIS A 18 18.99 12.85 -29.53
CA HIS A 18 18.42 14.07 -28.95
C HIS A 18 17.38 13.71 -27.88
N SER A 19 17.85 13.40 -26.67
CA SER A 19 17.03 13.50 -25.46
C SER A 19 17.81 14.12 -24.29
N GLY A 20 18.20 15.39 -24.48
CA GLY A 20 18.46 16.29 -23.37
C GLY A 20 17.15 16.68 -22.68
N LEU A 21 16.56 15.78 -21.90
CA LEU A 21 15.53 16.13 -20.92
C LEU A 21 16.12 15.93 -19.52
N SER A 22 16.41 17.05 -18.89
CA SER A 22 16.95 17.18 -17.54
C SER A 22 16.16 16.33 -16.54
N ARG A 23 16.91 15.47 -15.84
CA ARG A 23 16.50 14.69 -14.67
C ARG A 23 16.23 15.62 -13.47
N SER A 24 15.19 16.44 -13.56
CA SER A 24 14.82 17.38 -12.51
C SER A 24 13.35 17.77 -12.59
N GLU A 25 12.42 16.82 -12.44
CA GLU A 25 11.01 17.15 -12.15
C GLU A 25 10.12 15.98 -11.66
N LEU A 26 10.68 14.98 -10.99
CA LEU A 26 9.89 14.07 -10.15
C LEU A 26 9.94 14.54 -8.70
N ARG A 27 9.42 15.74 -8.44
CA ARG A 27 8.96 16.08 -7.09
C ARG A 27 7.56 15.49 -6.95
N ALA A 28 7.33 14.72 -5.90
CA ALA A 28 5.97 14.41 -5.48
C ALA A 28 5.20 15.75 -5.31
N PRO A 29 3.94 15.86 -5.75
CA PRO A 29 3.20 17.10 -5.61
C PRO A 29 3.16 17.52 -4.13
N ASP A 30 3.59 18.74 -3.83
CA ASP A 30 3.62 19.35 -2.49
C ASP A 30 2.19 19.76 -2.03
N GLY A 31 1.20 18.88 -2.17
CA GLY A 31 -0.19 19.14 -1.78
C GLY A 31 -1.03 17.86 -1.66
N PRO A 32 -2.17 17.91 -0.94
CA PRO A 32 -3.06 16.75 -0.82
C PRO A 32 -3.60 16.35 -2.19
N THR A 33 -3.68 15.04 -2.44
CA THR A 33 -4.16 14.50 -3.72
C THR A 33 -5.68 14.64 -3.77
N GLU A 34 -6.20 15.32 -4.80
CA GLU A 34 -7.64 15.46 -5.04
C GLU A 34 -8.17 14.32 -5.92
N PHE A 35 -9.20 13.61 -5.47
CA PHE A 35 -9.93 12.60 -6.24
C PHE A 35 -11.37 13.02 -6.44
N ARG A 36 -11.78 13.08 -7.70
CA ARG A 36 -13.20 13.27 -8.03
C ARG A 36 -13.90 11.92 -8.01
N LEU A 37 -14.97 11.82 -7.23
CA LEU A 37 -15.77 10.60 -7.08
C LEU A 37 -17.00 10.71 -7.98
N GLU A 38 -17.01 9.97 -9.09
CA GLU A 38 -18.18 9.88 -9.96
C GLU A 38 -19.11 8.71 -9.56
N PRO A 39 -20.43 8.80 -9.83
CA PRO A 39 -21.36 7.73 -9.51
C PRO A 39 -20.96 6.39 -10.14
N GLY A 40 -20.72 5.38 -9.30
CA GLY A 40 -20.38 4.02 -9.74
C GLY A 40 -18.89 3.73 -9.87
N GLU A 41 -18.01 4.72 -9.68
CA GLU A 41 -16.57 4.50 -9.58
C GLU A 41 -16.20 3.74 -8.30
N ARG A 42 -15.06 3.03 -8.32
CA ARG A 42 -14.55 2.25 -7.20
C ARG A 42 -13.04 2.43 -7.07
N TYR A 43 -12.60 3.30 -6.16
CA TYR A 43 -11.17 3.49 -5.89
C TYR A 43 -10.58 2.42 -4.95
N GLY A 44 -11.42 1.59 -4.31
CA GLY A 44 -11.02 0.50 -3.41
C GLY A 44 -11.55 -0.88 -3.82
N TRP A 45 -10.94 -1.94 -3.27
CA TRP A 45 -11.42 -3.32 -3.42
C TRP A 45 -12.45 -3.63 -2.33
N TRP A 46 -13.69 -3.86 -2.75
CA TRP A 46 -14.79 -4.30 -1.91
C TRP A 46 -14.98 -5.81 -2.13
N VAL A 47 -14.94 -6.60 -1.06
CA VAL A 47 -15.57 -7.92 -1.08
C VAL A 47 -17.07 -7.66 -0.93
N ASP A 48 -17.90 -8.41 -1.64
CA ASP A 48 -19.31 -8.55 -1.29
C ASP A 48 -19.38 -9.24 0.09
N HIS A 49 -19.18 -8.46 1.14
CA HIS A 49 -19.64 -8.85 2.45
C HIS A 49 -21.15 -8.67 2.39
N GLU A 50 -21.90 -9.78 2.42
CA GLU A 50 -23.28 -9.73 2.86
C GLU A 50 -23.23 -9.25 4.31
N PRO A 51 -23.65 -8.00 4.61
CA PRO A 51 -23.79 -7.61 6.00
C PRO A 51 -24.86 -8.52 6.62
N ASP A 52 -24.66 -8.93 7.86
CA ASP A 52 -25.78 -9.48 8.64
C ASP A 52 -26.91 -8.45 8.54
N LYS A 53 -28.12 -8.92 8.18
CA LYS A 53 -29.29 -8.08 7.82
C LYS A 53 -29.68 -7.04 8.88
N ASP A 54 -29.12 -7.15 10.09
CA ASP A 54 -29.39 -6.29 11.25
C ASP A 54 -28.19 -5.42 11.69
N SER A 55 -27.08 -5.41 10.95
CA SER A 55 -25.88 -4.63 11.30
C SER A 55 -25.81 -3.28 10.58
N HIS A 56 -26.57 -2.30 11.08
CA HIS A 56 -26.36 -0.90 10.72
C HIS A 56 -25.22 -0.34 11.58
N GLU A 57 -24.12 0.03 10.95
CA GLU A 57 -22.95 0.59 11.61
C GLU A 57 -22.86 2.08 11.34
N VAL A 58 -22.72 2.84 12.42
CA VAL A 58 -22.56 4.29 12.38
C VAL A 58 -21.25 4.64 13.05
N ALA A 59 -20.44 5.46 12.39
CA ALA A 59 -19.16 5.93 12.89
C ALA A 59 -19.04 7.44 12.71
N THR A 60 -18.58 8.13 13.73
CA THR A 60 -18.26 9.56 13.62
C THR A 60 -16.76 9.72 13.50
N VAL A 61 -16.29 10.58 12.60
CA VAL A 61 -14.86 10.91 12.48
C VAL A 61 -14.66 12.41 12.41
N HIS A 62 -13.47 12.88 12.77
CA HIS A 62 -13.06 14.23 12.44
C HIS A 62 -12.63 14.30 10.97
N GLY A 63 -13.15 15.30 10.27
CA GLY A 63 -12.78 15.58 8.89
C GLY A 63 -13.01 17.05 8.56
N ALA A 64 -12.98 17.36 7.26
CA ALA A 64 -13.31 18.69 6.78
C ALA A 64 -14.23 18.63 5.56
N VAL A 65 -15.09 19.63 5.42
CA VAL A 65 -15.84 19.90 4.20
C VAL A 65 -15.53 21.31 3.73
N ASN A 66 -15.00 21.45 2.51
CA ASN A 66 -14.48 22.71 1.96
C ASN A 66 -13.60 23.45 2.98
N ASP A 67 -12.61 22.74 3.52
CA ASP A 67 -11.64 23.20 4.53
C ASP A 67 -12.23 23.57 5.91
N PHE A 68 -13.55 23.48 6.07
CA PHE A 68 -14.20 23.66 7.36
C PHE A 68 -14.16 22.37 8.15
N ARG A 69 -13.45 22.37 9.29
CA ARG A 69 -13.32 21.18 10.16
C ARG A 69 -14.60 20.93 10.94
N LEU A 70 -15.05 19.69 10.93
CA LEU A 70 -16.25 19.24 11.63
C LEU A 70 -16.20 17.75 11.94
N GLN A 71 -17.23 17.27 12.63
CA GLN A 71 -17.51 15.84 12.74
C GLN A 71 -18.35 15.40 11.53
N ILE A 72 -17.93 14.29 10.93
CA ILE A 72 -18.59 13.67 9.78
C ILE A 72 -19.12 12.32 10.24
N LEU A 73 -20.41 12.08 10.01
CA LEU A 73 -21.06 10.81 10.27
C LEU A 73 -20.90 9.90 9.05
N LEU A 74 -20.47 8.67 9.25
CA LEU A 74 -20.51 7.60 8.26
C LEU A 74 -21.58 6.60 8.68
N ASP A 75 -22.51 6.32 7.78
CA ASP A 75 -23.69 5.49 8.06
C ASP A 75 -23.85 4.42 6.97
N THR A 76 -23.66 3.16 7.32
CA THR A 76 -23.82 2.04 6.38
C THR A 76 -25.29 1.77 6.04
N GLY A 77 -26.24 2.26 6.84
CA GLY A 77 -27.67 2.23 6.54
C GLY A 77 -28.10 3.28 5.52
N ALA A 78 -27.28 4.31 5.27
CA ALA A 78 -27.60 5.36 4.31
C ALA A 78 -27.05 5.04 2.92
N SER A 79 -27.90 5.02 1.89
CA SER A 79 -27.44 4.79 0.52
C SER A 79 -26.77 6.02 -0.10
N VAL A 80 -27.07 7.22 0.41
CA VAL A 80 -26.62 8.49 -0.16
C VAL A 80 -25.99 9.40 0.88
N SER A 81 -25.07 10.24 0.42
CA SER A 81 -24.39 11.24 1.25
C SER A 81 -25.13 12.57 1.22
N MET A 82 -25.14 13.26 2.35
CA MET A 82 -25.91 14.46 2.59
C MET A 82 -25.15 15.49 3.43
N ILE A 83 -25.51 16.76 3.24
CA ILE A 83 -25.08 17.90 4.05
C ILE A 83 -26.28 18.68 4.56
N SER A 84 -26.19 19.19 5.79
CA SER A 84 -27.21 20.04 6.38
C SER A 84 -27.36 21.34 5.59
N LEU A 85 -28.61 21.83 5.49
CA LEU A 85 -28.87 23.10 4.83
C LEU A 85 -28.16 24.27 5.54
N ASP A 86 -28.02 24.19 6.86
CA ASP A 86 -27.39 25.22 7.67
C ASP A 86 -25.87 25.26 7.45
N LEU A 87 -25.20 24.09 7.38
CA LEU A 87 -23.79 24.05 7.02
C LEU A 87 -23.59 24.55 5.58
N ALA A 88 -24.41 24.11 4.63
CA ALA A 88 -24.31 24.56 3.24
C ALA A 88 -24.43 26.09 3.11
N ARG A 89 -25.34 26.71 3.88
CA ARG A 89 -25.49 28.17 3.98
C ARG A 89 -24.28 28.83 4.63
N ARG A 90 -23.80 28.27 5.75
CA ARG A 90 -22.63 28.77 6.49
C ARG A 90 -21.38 28.79 5.62
N LEU A 91 -21.19 27.75 4.82
CA LEU A 91 -20.09 27.61 3.85
C LEU A 91 -20.35 28.36 2.53
N LYS A 92 -21.51 29.00 2.37
CA LYS A 92 -21.92 29.77 1.18
C LYS A 92 -21.77 28.98 -0.13
N ILE A 93 -22.08 27.68 -0.09
CA ILE A 93 -21.90 26.78 -1.24
C ILE A 93 -23.08 26.96 -2.21
N LYS A 94 -22.80 26.91 -3.51
CA LYS A 94 -23.82 26.97 -4.56
C LYS A 94 -24.64 25.68 -4.58
N LEU A 95 -25.96 25.82 -4.59
CA LEU A 95 -26.91 24.72 -4.68
C LEU A 95 -27.33 24.48 -6.13
N ASN A 96 -27.31 23.22 -6.55
CA ASN A 96 -27.82 22.75 -7.82
C ASN A 96 -29.21 22.13 -7.62
N ARG A 97 -30.19 22.57 -8.43
CA ARG A 97 -31.61 22.14 -8.35
C ARG A 97 -32.10 21.35 -9.57
N HIS A 98 -31.19 20.81 -10.37
CA HIS A 98 -31.54 20.13 -11.62
C HIS A 98 -31.92 18.66 -11.45
N LYS A 99 -31.65 18.06 -10.28
CA LYS A 99 -31.89 16.65 -9.99
C LYS A 99 -32.73 16.52 -8.72
N GLN A 100 -33.54 15.46 -8.67
CA GLN A 100 -34.32 15.10 -7.50
C GLN A 100 -34.08 13.64 -7.16
N ILE A 101 -34.05 13.33 -5.87
CA ILE A 101 -33.99 11.97 -5.35
C ILE A 101 -35.14 11.73 -4.36
N LYS A 102 -35.68 10.52 -4.38
CA LYS A 102 -36.64 10.03 -3.41
C LYS A 102 -35.88 9.28 -2.32
N VAL A 103 -36.01 9.71 -1.07
CA VAL A 103 -35.35 9.10 0.09
C VAL A 103 -36.37 8.66 1.12
N SER A 104 -36.22 7.44 1.61
CA SER A 104 -36.90 6.90 2.78
C SER A 104 -35.98 6.93 4.00
N GLY A 105 -36.52 7.12 5.21
CA GLY A 105 -35.74 7.07 6.46
C GLY A 105 -35.51 8.43 7.12
N LEU A 106 -35.73 9.54 6.40
CA LEU A 106 -35.76 10.89 7.00
C LEU A 106 -37.11 11.10 7.70
N GLY A 107 -37.15 10.88 9.02
CA GLY A 107 -38.36 11.12 9.83
C GLY A 107 -39.51 10.13 9.58
N GLY A 108 -39.22 8.91 9.11
CA GLY A 108 -40.20 7.84 8.90
C GLY A 108 -41.07 7.95 7.63
N ASN A 109 -41.02 9.08 6.92
CA ASN A 109 -41.76 9.30 5.69
C ASN A 109 -40.83 9.37 4.47
N THR A 110 -41.38 9.08 3.30
CA THR A 110 -40.62 9.29 2.06
C THR A 110 -40.58 10.79 1.74
N THR A 111 -39.37 11.33 1.62
CA THR A 111 -39.11 12.73 1.32
C THR A 111 -38.39 12.86 -0.01
N TYR A 112 -38.74 13.88 -0.78
CA TYR A 112 -38.04 14.23 -2.01
C TYR A 112 -37.02 15.33 -1.75
N ILE A 113 -35.77 15.09 -2.12
CA ILE A 113 -34.68 16.07 -2.03
C ILE A 113 -34.35 16.55 -3.43
N SER A 114 -34.41 17.85 -3.66
CA SER A 114 -34.20 18.47 -4.98
C SER A 114 -32.98 19.40 -5.04
N ALA A 115 -32.20 19.49 -3.97
CA ALA A 115 -31.00 20.32 -3.89
C ALA A 115 -29.77 19.43 -3.68
N SER A 116 -28.73 19.65 -4.47
CA SER A 116 -27.43 18.99 -4.36
C SER A 116 -26.31 20.03 -4.42
N THR A 117 -25.12 19.66 -4.00
CA THR A 117 -23.97 20.54 -4.06
C THR A 117 -22.68 19.73 -4.14
N GLN A 118 -21.67 20.28 -4.81
CA GLN A 118 -20.35 19.68 -4.89
C GLN A 118 -19.52 20.14 -3.70
N VAL A 119 -18.89 19.19 -3.01
CA VAL A 119 -18.05 19.46 -1.85
C VAL A 119 -16.69 18.79 -1.99
N LYS A 120 -15.69 19.38 -1.34
CA LYS A 120 -14.41 18.76 -1.02
C LYS A 120 -14.49 18.16 0.37
N ILE A 121 -14.29 16.86 0.50
CA ILE A 121 -14.33 16.11 1.75
C ILE A 121 -12.92 15.65 2.06
N THR A 122 -12.42 15.96 3.25
CA THR A 122 -11.12 15.50 3.74
C THR A 122 -11.35 14.57 4.92
N LEU A 123 -10.89 13.32 4.77
CA LEU A 123 -10.78 12.35 5.84
C LEU A 123 -9.29 12.03 5.99
N GLY A 124 -8.74 12.15 7.20
CA GLY A 124 -7.29 12.00 7.40
C GLY A 124 -6.47 13.19 6.89
N SER A 125 -5.21 12.93 6.50
CA SER A 125 -4.22 13.99 6.24
C SER A 125 -3.80 14.19 4.78
N ARG A 126 -4.11 13.24 3.89
CA ARG A 126 -3.48 13.18 2.54
C ARG A 126 -4.42 13.34 1.36
N VAL A 127 -5.70 13.03 1.55
CA VAL A 127 -6.63 12.85 0.45
C VAL A 127 -7.82 13.80 0.58
N VAL A 128 -8.17 14.43 -0.54
CA VAL A 128 -9.37 15.25 -0.67
C VAL A 128 -10.28 14.61 -1.72
N TYR A 129 -11.51 14.30 -1.32
CA TYR A 129 -12.53 13.73 -2.21
C TYR A 129 -13.48 14.83 -2.69
N VAL A 130 -13.66 14.96 -4.00
CA VAL A 130 -14.64 15.86 -4.60
C VAL A 130 -15.87 15.05 -4.97
N MET A 131 -17.01 15.34 -4.36
CA MET A 131 -18.26 14.59 -4.59
C MET A 131 -19.49 15.49 -4.58
N ASP A 132 -20.46 15.19 -5.44
CA ASP A 132 -21.80 15.76 -5.36
C ASP A 132 -22.60 15.06 -4.25
N ILE A 133 -23.07 15.82 -3.26
CA ILE A 133 -23.91 15.32 -2.16
C ILE A 133 -25.24 16.06 -2.09
N TRP A 134 -26.23 15.45 -1.45
CA TRP A 134 -27.58 16.02 -1.34
C TRP A 134 -27.69 17.00 -0.18
N VAL A 135 -28.50 18.04 -0.31
CA VAL A 135 -28.74 19.02 0.77
C VAL A 135 -30.10 18.75 1.39
N ALA A 136 -30.11 18.36 2.66
CA ALA A 136 -31.33 17.98 3.38
C ALA A 136 -31.23 18.30 4.87
N ASN A 137 -32.37 18.24 5.56
CA ASN A 137 -32.39 18.24 7.02
C ASN A 137 -32.17 16.80 7.51
N ILE A 138 -30.96 16.51 8.00
CA ILE A 138 -30.48 15.15 8.29
C ILE A 138 -30.56 14.79 9.79
N GLY A 139 -31.23 15.61 10.60
CA GLY A 139 -31.38 15.41 12.03
C GLY A 139 -30.58 16.41 12.87
N GLU A 140 -30.96 16.55 14.13
CA GLU A 140 -30.32 17.47 15.07
C GLU A 140 -28.89 17.00 15.39
N GLY A 141 -27.93 17.92 15.33
CA GLY A 141 -26.53 17.65 15.68
C GLY A 141 -25.70 16.96 14.59
N VAL A 142 -26.25 16.68 13.40
CA VAL A 142 -25.50 16.11 12.28
C VAL A 142 -25.43 17.12 11.14
N ASP A 143 -24.20 17.55 10.81
CA ASP A 143 -23.96 18.49 9.73
C ASP A 143 -23.64 17.80 8.39
N VAL A 144 -22.96 16.66 8.42
CA VAL A 144 -22.61 15.88 7.24
C VAL A 144 -22.76 14.40 7.53
N LEU A 145 -23.45 13.71 6.63
CA LEU A 145 -23.62 12.26 6.61
C LEU A 145 -23.04 11.71 5.30
N LEU A 146 -22.11 10.77 5.41
CA LEU A 146 -21.56 10.03 4.28
C LEU A 146 -22.12 8.61 4.26
N GLY A 147 -22.91 8.33 3.23
CA GLY A 147 -23.53 7.03 3.04
C GLY A 147 -22.65 6.08 2.23
N MET A 148 -23.23 4.94 1.88
CA MET A 148 -22.61 3.89 1.08
C MET A 148 -22.14 4.40 -0.28
N ASN A 149 -22.80 5.38 -0.91
CA ASN A 149 -22.31 5.96 -2.16
C ASN A 149 -20.91 6.57 -2.03
N PHE A 150 -20.61 7.28 -0.94
CA PHE A 150 -19.30 7.85 -0.69
C PHE A 150 -18.33 6.75 -0.30
N MET A 151 -18.69 5.92 0.69
CA MET A 151 -17.79 4.89 1.20
C MET A 151 -17.32 3.98 0.07
N PHE A 152 -18.27 3.52 -0.75
CA PHE A 152 -17.99 2.66 -1.87
C PHE A 152 -17.07 3.29 -2.92
N CYS A 153 -17.37 4.52 -3.34
CA CYS A 153 -16.56 5.25 -4.32
C CYS A 153 -15.16 5.54 -3.78
N ALA A 154 -15.07 6.03 -2.55
CA ALA A 154 -13.82 6.38 -1.89
C ALA A 154 -12.99 5.15 -1.45
N GLY A 155 -13.57 3.95 -1.41
CA GLY A 155 -12.90 2.75 -0.89
C GLY A 155 -12.69 2.77 0.63
N VAL A 156 -13.53 3.51 1.35
CA VAL A 156 -13.48 3.71 2.81
C VAL A 156 -14.12 2.53 3.52
N ARG A 157 -13.44 1.94 4.51
CA ARG A 157 -13.94 0.79 5.28
C ARG A 157 -14.09 1.15 6.76
N LEU A 158 -15.19 0.74 7.38
CA LEU A 158 -15.37 0.89 8.82
C LEU A 158 -14.82 -0.36 9.53
N CYS A 159 -13.93 -0.16 10.49
CA CYS A 159 -13.41 -1.20 11.37
C CYS A 159 -13.91 -0.95 12.80
N VAL A 160 -15.20 -1.23 13.05
CA VAL A 160 -15.86 -0.96 14.35
C VAL A 160 -15.16 -1.64 15.52
N ARG A 161 -14.61 -2.86 15.32
CA ARG A 161 -13.85 -3.57 16.36
C ARG A 161 -12.60 -2.84 16.83
N GLU A 162 -11.98 -2.07 15.95
CA GLU A 162 -10.79 -1.27 16.28
C GLU A 162 -11.12 0.20 16.58
N GLY A 163 -12.34 0.63 16.24
CA GLY A 163 -12.78 2.02 16.23
C GLY A 163 -11.96 2.89 15.28
N LEU A 164 -11.66 2.34 14.10
CA LEU A 164 -10.90 3.03 13.05
C LEU A 164 -11.65 2.98 11.73
N LEU A 165 -11.59 4.07 10.97
CA LEU A 165 -11.99 4.15 9.58
C LEU A 165 -10.74 3.99 8.72
N GLN A 166 -10.78 3.11 7.73
CA GLN A 166 -9.66 2.81 6.85
C GLN A 166 -9.86 3.46 5.49
N LEU A 167 -8.92 4.31 5.09
CA LEU A 167 -8.87 4.94 3.77
C LEU A 167 -8.33 3.96 2.71
N PRO A 168 -8.56 4.20 1.40
CA PRO A 168 -8.13 3.31 0.32
C PRO A 168 -6.61 3.13 0.21
N ASP A 169 -5.83 4.09 0.71
CA ASP A 169 -4.37 4.03 0.85
C ASP A 169 -3.92 3.31 2.13
N GLU A 170 -4.87 2.72 2.86
CA GLU A 170 -4.69 2.05 4.14
C GLU A 170 -4.23 3.02 5.27
N GLU A 171 -4.52 4.33 5.15
CA GLU A 171 -4.39 5.29 6.27
C GLU A 171 -5.57 5.13 7.25
N PRO A 172 -5.30 4.88 8.55
CA PRO A 172 -6.36 4.80 9.55
C PRO A 172 -6.75 6.18 10.08
N VAL A 173 -8.05 6.43 10.20
CA VAL A 173 -8.66 7.60 10.83
C VAL A 173 -9.41 7.17 12.09
N LEU A 174 -9.16 7.85 13.19
CA LEU A 174 -9.78 7.50 14.47
C LEU A 174 -11.28 7.82 14.47
N MET A 175 -12.10 6.83 14.83
CA MET A 175 -13.52 7.05 15.13
C MET A 175 -13.69 7.73 16.49
N TYR A 176 -14.69 8.59 16.58
CA TYR A 176 -15.07 9.36 17.76
C TYR A 176 -16.32 8.75 18.40
N GLY A 177 -16.30 8.50 19.72
CA GLY A 177 -17.46 8.05 20.51
C GLY A 177 -17.15 7.05 21.63
N ASP A 178 -18.05 6.97 22.63
CA ASP A 178 -17.85 6.28 23.93
C ASP A 178 -17.79 4.74 23.86
N LYS A 179 -18.06 4.12 22.71
CA LYS A 179 -18.11 2.66 22.53
C LYS A 179 -16.92 2.06 21.80
N VAL A 180 -15.85 2.82 21.55
CA VAL A 180 -14.62 2.24 21.02
C VAL A 180 -13.88 1.52 22.16
N GLN A 181 -14.38 0.34 22.54
CA GLN A 181 -13.56 -0.62 23.27
C GLN A 181 -12.47 -1.08 22.32
N ARG A 182 -11.31 -0.42 22.40
CA ARG A 182 -10.09 -0.84 21.71
C ARG A 182 -9.73 -2.25 22.19
N ARG A 183 -10.24 -3.28 21.53
CA ARG A 183 -9.53 -4.55 21.52
C ARG A 183 -8.26 -4.30 20.71
N GLN A 184 -7.11 -4.38 21.36
CA GLN A 184 -5.89 -4.63 20.60
C GLN A 184 -5.98 -6.08 20.13
N GLY A 185 -6.35 -6.27 18.86
CA GLY A 185 -6.25 -7.57 18.22
C GLY A 185 -4.81 -8.06 18.26
N MET A 186 -4.65 -9.38 18.15
CA MET A 186 -3.31 -9.95 18.18
C MET A 186 -2.46 -9.45 17.01
N ARG A 187 -1.20 -9.11 17.32
CA ARG A 187 -0.20 -8.67 16.35
C ARG A 187 1.17 -9.24 16.70
N LEU A 188 1.69 -10.12 15.86
CA LEU A 188 3.01 -10.73 16.04
C LEU A 188 3.98 -10.24 14.95
N PRO A 189 5.14 -9.67 15.30
CA PRO A 189 6.09 -9.20 14.30
C PRO A 189 6.85 -10.38 13.68
N VAL A 190 7.02 -10.35 12.36
CA VAL A 190 7.98 -11.19 11.65
C VAL A 190 9.27 -10.38 11.51
N GLN A 191 10.26 -10.70 12.33
CA GLN A 191 11.49 -9.92 12.44
C GLN A 191 12.64 -10.57 11.67
N ALA A 192 13.57 -9.73 11.21
CA ALA A 192 14.87 -10.19 10.73
C ALA A 192 15.59 -10.94 11.87
N PRO A 193 15.89 -12.24 11.72
CA PRO A 193 16.49 -13.04 12.80
C PRO A 193 17.95 -12.62 13.08
N GLU A 194 18.61 -12.07 12.07
CA GLU A 194 19.98 -11.58 12.10
C GLU A 194 20.10 -10.35 11.19
N THR A 195 21.25 -9.68 11.23
CA THR A 195 21.50 -8.54 10.34
C THR A 195 21.69 -9.04 8.92
N LEU A 196 20.82 -8.61 8.00
CA LEU A 196 20.85 -8.99 6.60
C LEU A 196 21.64 -7.97 5.78
N TYR A 197 22.61 -8.44 5.02
CA TYR A 197 23.32 -7.65 4.02
C TYR A 197 22.76 -7.95 2.63
N LEU A 198 22.28 -6.92 1.94
CA LEU A 198 21.68 -7.03 0.60
C LEU A 198 22.32 -6.02 -0.34
N ARG A 199 22.92 -6.48 -1.42
CA ARG A 199 23.33 -5.61 -2.54
C ARG A 199 22.10 -5.15 -3.33
N PRO A 200 22.23 -4.14 -4.22
CA PRO A 200 21.14 -3.69 -5.07
C PRO A 200 20.48 -4.87 -5.80
N GLY A 201 19.16 -5.00 -5.66
CA GLY A 201 18.39 -6.07 -6.29
C GLY A 201 18.54 -7.46 -5.68
N GLU A 202 19.34 -7.63 -4.62
CA GLU A 202 19.38 -8.88 -3.86
C GLU A 202 18.19 -9.02 -2.92
N GLU A 203 17.92 -10.28 -2.58
CA GLU A 203 16.81 -10.69 -1.74
C GLU A 203 17.27 -11.65 -0.65
N ALA A 204 16.61 -11.61 0.50
CA ALA A 204 16.74 -12.60 1.56
C ALA A 204 15.36 -13.15 1.94
N VAL A 205 15.32 -14.42 2.34
CA VAL A 205 14.08 -15.10 2.73
C VAL A 205 14.08 -15.34 4.24
N VAL A 206 13.10 -14.76 4.93
CA VAL A 206 12.89 -14.92 6.38
C VAL A 206 11.65 -15.78 6.59
N ARG A 207 11.80 -16.92 7.27
CA ARG A 207 10.68 -17.83 7.56
C ARG A 207 9.72 -17.20 8.56
N ILE A 208 8.43 -17.34 8.30
CA ILE A 208 7.37 -16.91 9.21
C ILE A 208 7.22 -17.97 10.30
N ARG A 209 7.25 -17.55 11.57
CA ARG A 209 6.95 -18.39 12.71
C ARG A 209 5.64 -17.92 13.33
N PHE A 210 4.56 -18.68 13.11
CA PHE A 210 3.25 -18.35 13.66
C PHE A 210 3.19 -18.53 15.19
N GLY A 211 3.90 -19.50 15.75
CA GLY A 211 3.85 -19.74 17.21
C GLY A 211 2.41 -20.08 17.63
N GLN A 212 1.80 -19.23 18.46
CA GLN A 212 0.39 -19.38 18.89
C GLN A 212 -0.62 -18.89 17.84
N ALA A 213 -0.17 -18.19 16.80
CA ALA A 213 -1.02 -17.72 15.72
C ALA A 213 -1.59 -18.86 14.86
N ASN A 214 -2.82 -18.68 14.38
CA ASN A 214 -3.45 -19.59 13.44
C ASN A 214 -3.28 -19.12 11.98
N PRO A 215 -2.41 -19.76 11.18
CA PRO A 215 -2.19 -19.40 9.77
C PRO A 215 -3.41 -19.55 8.85
N GLN A 216 -4.49 -20.22 9.29
CA GLN A 216 -5.75 -20.31 8.53
C GLN A 216 -6.66 -19.09 8.71
N ARG A 217 -6.52 -18.40 9.84
CA ARG A 217 -7.39 -17.27 10.21
C ARG A 217 -6.64 -15.96 10.05
N GLU A 218 -5.39 -15.93 10.47
CA GLU A 218 -4.63 -14.70 10.59
C GLU A 218 -3.96 -14.31 9.29
N VAL A 219 -3.80 -13.01 9.12
CA VAL A 219 -3.34 -12.41 7.87
C VAL A 219 -1.94 -11.87 8.05
N VAL A 220 -1.06 -12.22 7.13
CA VAL A 220 0.30 -11.67 7.09
C VAL A 220 0.30 -10.39 6.26
N TRP A 221 0.71 -9.29 6.87
CA TRP A 221 0.86 -7.97 6.27
C TRP A 221 2.32 -7.75 5.89
N ALA A 222 2.58 -7.48 4.61
CA ALA A 222 3.91 -7.20 4.09
C ALA A 222 4.39 -5.83 4.59
N GLY A 223 5.65 -5.74 5.02
CA GLY A 223 6.29 -4.49 5.42
C GLY A 223 7.18 -3.88 4.34
N ARG A 224 7.47 -2.60 4.52
CA ARG A 224 8.39 -1.80 3.71
C ARG A 224 9.27 -0.92 4.59
N GLY A 225 10.53 -0.75 4.18
CA GLY A 225 11.40 0.33 4.62
C GLY A 225 11.66 1.33 3.49
N ASP A 226 12.50 2.32 3.74
CA ASP A 226 12.77 3.35 2.73
C ASP A 226 13.54 2.79 1.52
N ARG A 227 14.30 1.70 1.72
CA ARG A 227 15.17 1.07 0.72
C ARG A 227 14.89 -0.43 0.51
N TRP A 228 13.87 -0.97 1.16
CA TRP A 228 13.50 -2.38 1.02
C TRP A 228 12.00 -2.57 1.06
N VAL A 229 11.54 -3.64 0.40
CA VAL A 229 10.13 -4.03 0.36
C VAL A 229 10.06 -5.53 0.56
N THR A 230 8.97 -6.01 1.17
CA THR A 230 8.75 -7.44 1.33
C THR A 230 7.67 -7.99 0.42
N LYS A 231 7.90 -9.24 -0.02
CA LYS A 231 6.94 -10.09 -0.72
C LYS A 231 6.66 -11.32 0.12
N ILE A 232 5.38 -11.63 0.30
CA ILE A 232 4.97 -12.85 1.00
C ILE A 232 5.12 -14.05 0.07
N VAL A 233 5.73 -15.10 0.59
CA VAL A 233 5.96 -16.38 -0.09
C VAL A 233 4.93 -17.37 0.45
N TYR A 234 4.11 -17.89 -0.45
CA TYR A 234 3.07 -18.86 -0.14
C TYR A 234 3.55 -20.27 -0.45
N GLY A 235 3.30 -21.19 0.48
CA GLY A 235 3.57 -22.61 0.30
C GLY A 235 2.46 -23.36 -0.44
N ALA A 236 2.60 -24.67 -0.52
CA ALA A 236 1.70 -25.56 -1.27
C ALA A 236 0.22 -25.50 -0.83
N LYS A 237 -0.05 -25.07 0.42
CA LYS A 237 -1.40 -24.91 0.97
C LYS A 237 -1.97 -23.50 0.80
N SER A 238 -1.33 -22.64 0.00
CA SER A 238 -1.64 -21.20 -0.10
C SER A 238 -1.48 -20.43 1.23
N TRP A 239 -0.65 -20.96 2.13
CA TRP A 239 -0.36 -20.32 3.42
C TRP A 239 0.93 -19.52 3.33
N PRO A 240 1.02 -18.33 3.97
CA PRO A 240 2.28 -17.61 4.09
C PRO A 240 3.30 -18.46 4.85
N GLU A 241 4.43 -18.81 4.24
CA GLU A 241 5.49 -19.60 4.89
C GLU A 241 6.75 -18.76 5.16
N ALA A 242 6.98 -17.74 4.33
CA ALA A 242 8.13 -16.87 4.46
C ALA A 242 7.82 -15.46 3.93
N VAL A 243 8.67 -14.53 4.34
CA VAL A 243 8.72 -13.17 3.82
C VAL A 243 10.04 -13.02 3.10
N LYS A 244 9.98 -12.69 1.82
CA LYS A 244 11.13 -12.32 1.02
C LYS A 244 11.33 -10.81 1.12
N VAL A 245 12.47 -10.37 1.62
CA VAL A 245 12.85 -8.95 1.65
C VAL A 245 13.80 -8.64 0.49
N VAL A 246 13.52 -7.58 -0.25
CA VAL A 246 14.25 -7.19 -1.47
C VAL A 246 14.81 -5.79 -1.30
N ASN A 247 16.10 -5.60 -1.63
CA ASN A 247 16.70 -4.27 -1.70
C ASN A 247 16.26 -3.57 -3.00
N ILE A 248 15.49 -2.49 -2.85
CA ILE A 248 14.96 -1.69 -3.96
C ILE A 248 15.76 -0.39 -4.20
N SER A 249 16.97 -0.31 -3.65
CA SER A 249 17.86 0.84 -3.80
C SER A 249 19.09 0.49 -4.63
N SER A 250 19.71 1.50 -5.23
CA SER A 250 20.98 1.36 -5.97
C SER A 250 22.21 1.20 -5.07
N ASN A 251 22.04 1.19 -3.75
CA ASN A 251 23.12 1.07 -2.78
C ASN A 251 23.01 -0.23 -1.96
N ASN A 252 24.14 -0.68 -1.41
CA ASN A 252 24.15 -1.77 -0.45
C ASN A 252 23.30 -1.41 0.78
N LEU A 253 22.57 -2.39 1.29
CA LEU A 253 21.62 -2.23 2.38
C LEU A 253 21.95 -3.21 3.51
N TRP A 254 21.99 -2.67 4.72
CA TRP A 254 22.03 -3.44 5.96
C TRP A 254 20.66 -3.34 6.64
N ILE A 255 20.03 -4.48 6.88
CA ILE A 255 18.80 -4.57 7.67
C ILE A 255 19.18 -5.15 9.02
N VAL A 256 19.09 -4.34 10.08
CA VAL A 256 19.50 -4.74 11.43
C VAL A 256 18.60 -5.87 11.97
N ALA A 257 19.19 -6.82 12.70
CA ALA A 257 18.45 -7.84 13.44
C ALA A 257 17.31 -7.23 14.28
N GLY A 258 16.16 -7.89 14.34
CA GLY A 258 14.96 -7.39 15.02
C GLY A 258 14.13 -6.40 14.20
N THR A 259 14.60 -5.94 13.02
CA THR A 259 13.77 -5.12 12.12
C THR A 259 12.50 -5.88 11.75
N THR A 260 11.34 -5.25 11.92
CA THR A 260 10.06 -5.88 11.59
C THR A 260 9.81 -5.83 10.08
N LEU A 261 9.82 -6.99 9.44
CA LEU A 261 9.67 -7.17 8.00
C LEU A 261 8.21 -7.37 7.60
N ALA A 262 7.40 -7.96 8.47
CA ALA A 262 5.97 -8.16 8.28
C ALA A 262 5.27 -8.27 9.65
N TYR A 263 3.94 -8.29 9.64
CA TYR A 263 3.14 -8.61 10.82
C TYR A 263 2.18 -9.76 10.53
N ILE A 264 2.04 -10.68 11.47
CA ILE A 264 0.91 -11.60 11.55
C ILE A 264 -0.16 -10.89 12.38
N VAL A 265 -1.34 -10.70 11.81
CA VAL A 265 -2.41 -9.91 12.42
C VAL A 265 -3.70 -10.71 12.45
N GLU A 266 -4.42 -10.63 13.55
CA GLU A 266 -5.75 -11.19 13.69
C GLU A 266 -6.68 -10.74 12.55
N TYR A 267 -7.51 -11.65 12.05
CA TYR A 267 -8.46 -11.30 11.01
C TYR A 267 -9.41 -10.19 11.47
N GLY A 268 -9.60 -9.17 10.62
CA GLY A 268 -10.41 -8.00 10.94
C GLY A 268 -9.65 -6.92 11.73
N PHE A 269 -8.38 -7.15 12.06
CA PHE A 269 -7.48 -6.17 12.65
C PHE A 269 -6.38 -5.75 11.67
N PHE A 270 -5.71 -4.61 11.93
CA PHE A 270 -4.63 -4.11 11.08
C PHE A 270 -3.46 -3.46 11.88
N PRO A 271 -2.25 -3.43 11.31
CA PRO A 271 -1.12 -2.80 11.96
C PRO A 271 -1.23 -1.26 11.90
N THR A 272 -1.41 -0.60 13.04
CA THR A 272 -1.58 0.87 13.17
C THR A 272 -0.36 1.70 12.76
N VAL A 273 0.78 1.05 12.48
CA VAL A 273 2.02 1.72 12.09
C VAL A 273 2.07 1.69 10.56
N GLY A 274 2.17 2.85 9.92
CA GLY A 274 2.34 2.94 8.47
C GLY A 274 3.53 2.10 7.99
N ARG A 275 3.57 1.79 6.68
CA ARG A 275 4.55 0.91 6.01
C ARG A 275 4.24 -0.60 6.05
N PHE A 276 3.01 -0.99 6.36
CA PHE A 276 2.55 -2.38 6.22
C PHE A 276 1.27 -2.44 5.39
N VAL A 277 1.19 -3.39 4.45
CA VAL A 277 0.05 -3.53 3.55
C VAL A 277 -0.35 -5.01 3.40
N ARG A 278 -1.65 -5.26 3.20
CA ARG A 278 -2.16 -6.61 2.98
C ARG A 278 -1.81 -7.10 1.56
N PRO A 279 -1.44 -8.37 1.37
CA PRO A 279 -1.45 -9.03 0.07
C PRO A 279 -2.76 -8.80 -0.69
N GLY A 280 -2.64 -8.43 -1.98
CA GLY A 280 -3.78 -8.15 -2.84
C GLY A 280 -4.26 -6.69 -2.84
N SER A 281 -3.74 -5.83 -1.94
CA SER A 281 -4.04 -4.39 -2.00
C SER A 281 -3.38 -3.72 -3.22
N ARG A 282 -3.87 -2.53 -3.62
CA ARG A 282 -3.24 -1.71 -4.66
C ARG A 282 -1.80 -1.35 -4.30
N ALA A 283 -1.58 -0.88 -3.07
CA ALA A 283 -0.24 -0.56 -2.57
C ALA A 283 0.70 -1.78 -2.62
N TYR A 284 0.20 -2.98 -2.29
CA TYR A 284 0.99 -4.21 -2.43
C TYR A 284 1.33 -4.52 -3.90
N ARG A 285 0.42 -4.27 -4.84
CA ARG A 285 0.73 -4.41 -6.28
C ARG A 285 1.82 -3.44 -6.74
N GLU A 286 1.77 -2.19 -6.30
CA GLU A 286 2.83 -1.20 -6.58
C GLU A 286 4.18 -1.66 -6.00
N TRP A 287 4.16 -2.25 -4.79
CA TRP A 287 5.33 -2.85 -4.17
C TRP A 287 5.85 -4.07 -4.94
N GLN A 288 4.96 -4.89 -5.51
CA GLN A 288 5.35 -6.00 -6.37
C GLN A 288 6.01 -5.53 -7.67
N VAL A 289 5.58 -4.39 -8.23
CA VAL A 289 6.24 -3.76 -9.39
C VAL A 289 7.65 -3.33 -9.02
N MET A 290 7.84 -2.63 -7.90
CA MET A 290 9.18 -2.24 -7.44
C MET A 290 10.11 -3.45 -7.23
N ILE A 291 9.58 -4.54 -6.67
CA ILE A 291 10.34 -5.79 -6.53
C ILE A 291 10.73 -6.32 -7.91
N TYR A 292 9.80 -6.36 -8.86
CA TYR A 292 10.06 -6.85 -10.21
C TYR A 292 11.15 -6.03 -10.92
N GLU A 293 11.07 -4.70 -10.84
CA GLU A 293 12.04 -3.78 -11.47
C GLU A 293 13.45 -3.90 -10.89
N ASN A 294 13.57 -4.24 -9.60
CA ASN A 294 14.85 -4.31 -8.91
C ASN A 294 15.43 -5.73 -8.84
N THR A 295 14.63 -6.79 -9.01
CA THR A 295 15.13 -8.17 -8.90
C THR A 295 16.03 -8.49 -10.10
N LEU A 296 17.32 -8.73 -9.83
CA LEU A 296 18.26 -9.16 -10.86
C LEU A 296 17.83 -10.50 -11.47
N SER A 297 17.80 -10.59 -12.79
CA SER A 297 17.53 -11.86 -13.48
C SER A 297 18.62 -12.89 -13.12
N LYS A 298 18.27 -14.18 -13.14
CA LYS A 298 19.23 -15.27 -12.85
C LYS A 298 20.50 -15.19 -13.72
N GLN A 299 20.35 -14.75 -14.97
CA GLN A 299 21.50 -14.50 -15.86
C GLN A 299 22.30 -13.26 -15.46
N GLY A 300 21.64 -12.18 -15.02
CA GLY A 300 22.29 -10.99 -14.49
C GLY A 300 23.11 -11.30 -13.23
N GLN A 301 22.55 -12.08 -12.31
CA GLN A 301 23.24 -12.56 -11.10
C GLN A 301 24.50 -13.36 -11.44
N LEU A 302 24.42 -14.29 -12.41
CA LEU A 302 25.58 -15.07 -12.86
C LEU A 302 26.65 -14.23 -13.58
N ARG A 303 26.27 -13.16 -14.28
CA ARG A 303 27.24 -12.22 -14.89
C ARG A 303 27.98 -11.44 -13.81
N GLU A 304 27.26 -10.93 -12.81
CA GLU A 304 27.85 -10.16 -11.72
C GLU A 304 28.72 -11.04 -10.81
N GLN A 305 28.30 -12.27 -10.50
CA GLN A 305 29.11 -13.23 -9.76
C GLN A 305 30.41 -13.54 -10.49
N ARG A 306 30.38 -13.74 -11.81
CA ARG A 306 31.60 -13.91 -12.62
C ARG A 306 32.49 -12.68 -12.61
N ARG A 307 31.90 -11.48 -12.68
CA ARG A 307 32.64 -10.21 -12.61
C ARG A 307 33.37 -10.09 -11.28
N LEU A 308 32.70 -10.39 -10.17
CA LEU A 308 33.28 -10.35 -8.83
C LEU A 308 34.35 -11.41 -8.61
N GLN A 309 34.11 -12.65 -9.07
CA GLN A 309 35.13 -13.69 -9.03
C GLN A 309 36.39 -13.23 -9.79
N SER A 310 36.22 -12.66 -10.98
CA SER A 310 37.35 -12.12 -11.74
C SER A 310 38.05 -10.94 -11.04
N LEU A 311 37.35 -10.14 -10.23
CA LEU A 311 37.98 -9.08 -9.45
C LEU A 311 38.75 -9.65 -8.27
N TRP A 312 38.17 -10.63 -7.57
CA TRP A 312 38.82 -11.37 -6.48
C TRP A 312 40.08 -12.09 -6.96
N ASP A 313 40.02 -12.78 -8.10
CA ASP A 313 41.17 -13.48 -8.68
C ASP A 313 42.30 -12.51 -9.11
N ARG A 314 41.98 -11.22 -9.28
CA ARG A 314 42.93 -10.15 -9.61
C ARG A 314 43.46 -9.43 -8.36
N GLU A 315 42.94 -9.70 -7.17
CA GLU A 315 43.49 -9.11 -5.95
C GLU A 315 44.86 -9.73 -5.66
N PRO A 316 45.91 -8.91 -5.49
CA PRO A 316 47.22 -9.42 -5.12
C PRO A 316 47.14 -10.06 -3.72
N PRO A 317 47.94 -11.10 -3.44
CA PRO A 317 48.00 -11.71 -2.13
C PRO A 317 48.23 -10.66 -1.04
N ALA A 318 47.42 -10.70 0.03
CA ALA A 318 47.55 -9.79 1.17
C ALA A 318 48.84 -10.04 2.00
N VAL A 319 49.56 -11.11 1.69
CA VAL A 319 50.80 -11.51 2.35
C VAL A 319 51.88 -11.63 1.29
N GLU A 320 53.04 -11.02 1.53
CA GLU A 320 54.19 -11.17 0.64
C GLU A 320 54.57 -12.66 0.52
N PRO A 321 54.72 -13.21 -0.69
CA PRO A 321 55.10 -14.60 -0.87
C PRO A 321 56.51 -14.81 -0.31
N ALA A 322 56.61 -15.68 0.71
CA ALA A 322 57.89 -16.06 1.28
C ALA A 322 58.74 -16.76 0.21
N LYS A 323 59.93 -16.21 -0.04
CA LYS A 323 60.92 -16.81 -0.95
C LYS A 323 61.61 -17.97 -0.24
N TYR A 324 61.13 -19.18 -0.47
CA TYR A 324 61.82 -20.38 -0.02
C TYR A 324 62.85 -20.83 -1.06
N SER A 325 64.06 -21.14 -0.61
CA SER A 325 65.00 -21.92 -1.40
C SER A 325 64.47 -23.35 -1.54
N TRP A 326 64.46 -23.89 -2.76
CA TRP A 326 64.05 -25.28 -3.00
C TRP A 326 64.84 -26.25 -2.10
N PRO A 327 64.18 -27.12 -1.33
CA PRO A 327 64.87 -28.08 -0.48
C PRO A 327 65.64 -29.05 -1.37
N THR A 328 66.96 -29.10 -1.20
CA THR A 328 67.86 -29.93 -2.02
C THR A 328 68.06 -31.32 -1.44
N LYS A 329 67.58 -31.58 -0.21
CA LYS A 329 67.74 -32.87 0.47
C LYS A 329 66.64 -33.08 1.51
N LEU A 330 66.05 -34.26 1.53
CA LEU A 330 65.17 -34.71 2.61
C LEU A 330 66.03 -35.14 3.79
N MET A 331 65.89 -34.48 4.94
CA MET A 331 66.51 -34.95 6.17
C MET A 331 65.64 -36.04 6.77
N LEU A 332 66.23 -37.21 6.99
CA LEU A 332 65.58 -38.28 7.74
C LEU A 332 65.57 -37.90 9.23
N HIS A 333 64.48 -38.26 9.90
CA HIS A 333 64.24 -38.00 11.30
C HIS A 333 65.40 -38.57 12.14
N PRO A 334 65.96 -37.83 13.10
CA PRO A 334 67.00 -38.37 13.97
C PRO A 334 66.41 -39.49 14.83
N ASP A 335 67.09 -40.65 14.83
CA ASP A 335 66.83 -41.71 15.81
C ASP A 335 67.29 -41.21 17.19
N GLY A 336 66.44 -41.41 18.20
CA GLY A 336 66.55 -40.83 19.54
C GLY A 336 67.70 -41.33 20.40
#